data_AF-A0A0K2T5B3-F1
#
_entry.id   AF-A0A0K2T5B3-F1
#
_cell.length_a   1.000
_cell.length_b   1.000
_cell.length_c   1.000
_cell.angle_alpha   90.00
_cell.angle_beta   90.00
_cell.angle_gamma   90.00
#
_symmetry.space_group_name_H-M   'P 1'
#
loop_
_entity.id
_entity.type
_entity.pdbx_description
1 polymer ?
#
loop_
_entity_poly.entity_id
_entity_poly.type
_entity_poly.pdbx_seq_one_letter_code
_entity_poly.pdbx_strand_id
1 'polypeptide(L)'
;MPMGEMCNEPIVCDNLKHVFCNNLTSLRFYLHAFSAFRNHGAFCLSYAFTYRNMSDFQGIAWVKGYDQSDERSLSHYGYCSLNDEKCQDESLQYYFRNTGVVNFHRLGENFSTSIGANVFIHEIGHSLGSTHDDKVSECNPQGHDLYLMTGKAEVGILIYLNLYSFLFYKIPYIEHITSAKQRSAFCMLKSGNWKELG
;
A
#
# COMPACT_ATOMS: atom_id res chain seq x y z
N MET A 1 -2.15 17.70 2.31
CA MET A 1 -0.71 17.42 2.46
C MET A 1 -0.35 16.18 1.65
N PRO A 2 0.77 16.20 0.90
CA PRO A 2 1.31 15.01 0.23
C PRO A 2 1.73 13.92 1.23
N MET A 3 1.55 12.65 0.89
CA MET A 3 1.95 11.54 1.77
C MET A 3 3.43 11.56 2.16
N GLY A 4 4.33 12.00 1.25
CA GLY A 4 5.77 12.09 1.54
C GLY A 4 6.10 13.01 2.72
N GLU A 5 5.33 14.10 2.88
CA GLU A 5 5.52 15.09 3.94
C GLU A 5 4.80 14.75 5.25
N MET A 6 4.09 13.61 5.30
CA MET A 6 3.25 13.25 6.44
C MET A 6 4.01 13.18 7.76
N CYS A 7 5.32 12.96 7.75
CA CYS A 7 6.10 12.95 8.99
C CYS A 7 6.34 14.33 9.62
N ASN A 8 5.97 15.41 8.92
CA ASN A 8 5.95 16.75 9.50
C ASN A 8 4.70 17.02 10.35
N GLU A 9 3.71 16.13 10.29
CA GLU A 9 2.51 16.24 11.11
C GLU A 9 2.75 15.64 12.49
N PRO A 10 2.29 16.31 13.57
CA PRO A 10 2.39 15.74 14.90
C PRO A 10 1.48 14.53 15.01
N ILE A 11 2.00 13.44 15.59
CA ILE A 11 1.17 12.27 15.90
C ILE A 11 0.42 12.53 17.20
N VAL A 12 -0.77 13.13 17.08
CA VAL A 12 -1.62 13.45 18.24
C VAL A 12 -2.35 12.19 18.71
N CYS A 13 -1.86 11.62 19.79
CA CYS A 13 -2.48 10.53 20.52
C CYS A 13 -2.82 11.00 21.93
N ASP A 14 -4.07 11.39 22.17
CA ASP A 14 -4.56 11.68 23.52
C ASP A 14 -4.44 10.38 24.35
N ASN A 15 -3.47 10.35 25.28
CA ASN A 15 -3.16 9.25 26.19
C ASN A 15 -4.42 8.42 26.57
N LEU A 16 -4.58 7.15 26.14
CA LEU A 16 -4.15 5.91 26.84
C LEU A 16 -4.67 4.68 26.04
N LYS A 17 -3.94 3.66 25.59
CA LYS A 17 -2.52 3.27 25.58
C LYS A 17 -2.28 2.45 24.29
N HIS A 18 -2.07 3.16 23.20
CA HIS A 18 -1.36 2.77 21.98
C HIS A 18 -1.47 1.32 21.42
N VAL A 19 -2.40 1.11 20.49
CA VAL A 19 -2.24 0.17 19.36
C VAL A 19 -2.66 0.95 18.10
N PHE A 20 -1.74 1.80 17.66
CA PHE A 20 -1.89 2.82 16.59
C PHE A 20 -3.17 3.69 16.71
N CYS A 21 -3.34 4.21 17.94
CA CYS A 21 -4.31 5.19 18.49
C CYS A 21 -5.77 5.09 18.07
N ASN A 22 -6.57 4.55 18.98
CA ASN A 22 -7.97 4.08 18.81
C ASN A 22 -8.99 5.12 18.32
N ASN A 23 -8.69 6.40 18.44
CA ASN A 23 -9.56 7.50 18.00
C ASN A 23 -9.30 7.93 16.54
N LEU A 24 -8.22 7.44 15.91
CA LEU A 24 -7.94 7.75 14.51
C LEU A 24 -9.01 7.13 13.62
N THR A 25 -9.69 8.00 12.86
CA THR A 25 -10.72 7.64 11.89
C THR A 25 -10.22 7.69 10.45
N SER A 26 -8.95 7.99 10.21
CA SER A 26 -8.34 8.03 8.88
C SER A 26 -7.19 7.03 8.80
N LEU A 27 -7.21 6.15 7.79
CA LEU A 27 -6.14 5.19 7.55
C LEU A 27 -4.81 5.88 7.29
N ARG A 28 -4.83 7.07 6.66
CA ARG A 28 -3.62 7.86 6.45
C ARG A 28 -2.91 8.15 7.78
N PHE A 29 -3.62 8.69 8.76
CA PHE A 29 -3.03 8.97 10.07
C PHE A 29 -2.75 7.70 10.88
N TYR A 30 -3.51 6.62 10.66
CA TYR A 30 -3.17 5.32 11.24
C TYR A 30 -1.83 4.81 10.69
N LEU A 31 -1.62 4.84 9.38
CA LEU A 31 -0.36 4.45 8.74
C LEU A 31 0.80 5.31 9.24
N HIS A 32 0.57 6.61 9.39
CA HIS A 32 1.55 7.53 9.97
C HIS A 32 2.01 7.07 11.37
N ALA A 33 1.06 6.82 12.27
CA ALA A 33 1.30 6.29 13.59
C ALA A 33 2.02 4.93 13.53
N PHE A 34 1.55 4.02 12.67
CA PHE A 34 2.13 2.70 12.52
C PHE A 34 3.61 2.73 12.06
N SER A 35 3.94 3.65 11.16
CA SER A 35 5.30 3.86 10.66
C SER A 35 6.27 4.34 11.74
N ALA A 36 5.76 5.09 12.73
CA ALA A 36 6.58 5.77 13.72
C ALA A 36 6.71 5.00 15.06
N PHE A 37 5.66 4.32 15.51
CA PHE A 37 5.63 3.76 16.87
C PHE A 37 6.29 2.39 17.04
N ARG A 38 6.84 1.80 15.97
CA ARG A 38 7.58 0.53 16.02
C ARG A 38 8.79 0.58 15.12
N ASN A 39 9.84 -0.11 15.55
CA ASN A 39 11.00 -0.37 14.70
C ASN A 39 10.63 -1.52 13.73
N HIS A 40 10.51 -1.19 12.44
CA HIS A 40 10.20 -2.14 11.38
C HIS A 40 11.43 -2.57 10.59
N GLY A 41 12.64 -2.14 10.98
CA GLY A 41 13.88 -2.38 10.23
C GLY A 41 14.32 -3.84 10.15
N ALA A 42 13.77 -4.71 11.01
CA ALA A 42 14.03 -6.15 10.96
C ALA A 42 13.20 -6.87 9.86
N PHE A 43 12.23 -6.20 9.24
CA PHE A 43 11.32 -6.78 8.27
C PHE A 43 11.42 -6.05 6.92
N CYS A 44 11.26 -6.78 5.82
CA CYS A 44 11.17 -6.12 4.51
C CYS A 44 9.85 -5.37 4.35
N LEU A 45 8.75 -5.90 4.89
CA LEU A 45 7.45 -5.25 4.89
C LEU A 45 6.72 -5.55 6.21
N SER A 46 6.00 -4.55 6.70
CA SER A 46 5.21 -4.62 7.92
C SER A 46 3.78 -4.17 7.64
N TYR A 47 2.79 -4.97 7.99
CA TYR A 47 1.39 -4.64 7.77
C TYR A 47 0.57 -4.65 9.05
N ALA A 48 -0.29 -3.65 9.20
CA ALA A 48 -1.30 -3.62 10.24
C ALA A 48 -2.68 -3.95 9.64
N PHE A 49 -3.36 -4.90 10.25
CA PHE A 49 -4.75 -5.21 9.94
C PHE A 49 -5.65 -4.59 11.01
N THR A 50 -6.69 -3.88 10.57
CA THR A 50 -7.61 -3.19 11.48
C THR A 50 -9.06 -3.47 11.12
N TYR A 51 -9.95 -3.25 12.09
CA TYR A 51 -11.39 -3.35 11.93
C TYR A 51 -12.00 -2.13 12.62
N ARG A 52 -11.89 -0.98 11.95
CA ARG A 52 -12.32 0.31 12.51
C ARG A 52 -13.22 1.03 11.52
N ASN A 53 -14.08 1.88 12.05
CA ASN A 53 -14.86 2.80 11.23
C ASN A 53 -13.94 3.94 10.76
N MET A 54 -13.56 3.88 9.48
CA MET A 54 -12.59 4.79 8.87
C MET A 54 -13.29 5.62 7.80
N SER A 55 -12.86 6.87 7.61
CA SER A 55 -13.53 7.87 6.79
C SER A 55 -12.95 8.02 5.38
N ASP A 56 -11.81 7.40 5.09
CA ASP A 56 -11.06 7.61 3.86
C ASP A 56 -10.89 6.35 3.00
N PHE A 57 -10.02 5.42 3.39
CA PHE A 57 -9.56 4.32 2.53
C PHE A 57 -9.90 2.93 3.10
N GLN A 58 -9.93 1.91 2.24
CA GLN A 58 -10.02 0.52 2.69
C GLN A 58 -8.64 -0.08 2.99
N GLY A 59 -7.61 0.38 2.26
CA GLY A 59 -6.21 0.05 2.46
C GLY A 59 -5.34 1.25 2.12
N ILE A 60 -4.11 1.28 2.66
CA ILE A 60 -3.09 2.26 2.27
C ILE A 60 -1.70 1.70 2.55
N ALA A 61 -0.77 1.90 1.63
CA ALA A 61 0.64 1.58 1.81
C ALA A 61 1.57 2.67 1.26
N TRP A 62 2.80 2.66 1.76
CA TRP A 62 3.86 3.47 1.18
C TRP A 62 4.31 2.92 -0.16
N VAL A 63 4.30 3.76 -1.19
CA VAL A 63 4.66 3.36 -2.54
C VAL A 63 6.16 3.42 -2.77
N LYS A 64 6.78 2.31 -3.18
CA LYS A 64 8.20 2.30 -3.57
C LYS A 64 8.42 3.22 -4.77
N GLY A 65 9.39 4.12 -4.68
CA GLY A 65 9.70 5.02 -5.79
C GLY A 65 8.57 5.98 -6.13
N TYR A 66 7.73 6.35 -5.14
CA TYR A 66 6.57 7.23 -5.27
C TYR A 66 6.87 8.50 -6.05
N ASP A 67 8.02 9.13 -5.77
CA ASP A 67 8.46 10.35 -6.42
C ASP A 67 9.73 10.06 -7.24
N GLN A 68 9.61 10.14 -8.56
CA GLN A 68 10.74 9.89 -9.46
C GLN A 68 11.83 10.95 -9.38
N SER A 69 11.51 12.15 -8.86
CA SER A 69 12.47 13.23 -8.65
C SER A 69 13.18 13.15 -7.30
N ASP A 70 12.66 12.37 -6.35
CA ASP A 70 13.28 12.11 -5.06
C ASP A 70 13.83 10.68 -5.00
N GLU A 71 15.14 10.54 -5.18
CA GLU A 71 15.84 9.26 -5.05
C GLU A 71 15.65 8.61 -3.67
N ARG A 72 15.33 9.38 -2.62
CA ARG A 72 15.01 8.79 -1.31
C ARG A 72 13.75 7.93 -1.37
N SER A 73 12.82 8.21 -2.28
CA SER A 73 11.63 7.36 -2.46
C SER A 73 11.98 5.93 -2.90
N LEU A 74 13.17 5.71 -3.47
CA LEU A 74 13.67 4.37 -3.81
C LEU A 74 14.28 3.63 -2.63
N SER A 75 14.85 4.31 -1.64
CA SER A 75 15.54 3.67 -0.51
C SER A 75 14.72 3.68 0.78
N HIS A 76 13.82 4.65 0.95
CA HIS A 76 13.12 4.90 2.21
C HIS A 76 11.63 4.58 2.16
N TYR A 77 11.07 4.19 1.02
CA TYR A 77 9.65 3.85 0.86
C TYR A 77 9.48 2.42 0.36
N GLY A 78 8.33 1.82 0.62
CA GLY A 78 7.98 0.48 0.17
C GLY A 78 8.88 -0.60 0.76
N TYR A 79 9.01 -1.72 0.05
CA TYR A 79 9.74 -2.88 0.55
C TYR A 79 11.20 -2.57 0.92
N CYS A 80 11.63 -3.22 2.00
CA CYS A 80 12.97 -3.19 2.57
C CYS A 80 13.49 -1.76 2.74
N SER A 81 12.61 -0.84 3.15
CA SER A 81 12.98 0.56 3.34
C SER A 81 13.94 0.75 4.52
N LEU A 82 14.84 1.72 4.38
CA LEU A 82 15.64 2.21 5.48
C LEU A 82 14.79 3.05 6.46
N ASN A 83 15.33 3.32 7.65
CA ASN A 83 14.73 4.23 8.62
C ASN A 83 14.85 5.67 8.09
N ASP A 84 13.76 6.43 8.03
CA ASP A 84 13.75 7.77 7.44
C ASP A 84 14.22 8.83 8.45
N GLU A 85 15.50 9.21 8.36
CA GLU A 85 16.12 10.11 9.34
C GLU A 85 15.56 11.53 9.29
N LYS A 86 14.95 11.94 8.15
CA LYS A 86 14.26 13.24 8.04
C LYS A 86 13.03 13.35 8.93
N CYS A 87 12.49 12.20 9.33
CA CYS A 87 11.25 12.08 10.08
C CYS A 87 11.50 11.74 11.55
N GLN A 88 12.76 11.77 11.99
CA GLN A 88 13.15 11.53 13.37
C GLN A 88 13.31 12.85 14.11
N ASP A 89 12.91 12.83 15.38
CA ASP A 89 13.15 13.91 16.33
C ASP A 89 13.39 13.33 17.73
N GLU A 90 13.49 14.20 18.74
CA GLU A 90 13.71 13.77 20.14
C GLU A 90 12.62 12.83 20.68
N SER A 91 11.42 12.87 20.11
CA SER A 91 10.25 12.08 20.48
C SER A 91 10.00 10.87 19.57
N LEU A 92 10.49 10.89 18.32
CA LEU A 92 10.31 9.86 17.31
C LEU A 92 11.65 9.27 16.87
N GLN A 93 12.03 8.15 17.48
CA GLN A 93 13.30 7.46 17.19
C GLN A 93 13.31 6.72 15.84
N TYR A 94 12.14 6.34 15.34
CA TYR A 94 12.00 5.50 14.15
C TYR A 94 10.89 6.04 13.26
N TYR A 95 11.11 5.97 11.95
CA TYR A 95 10.07 6.19 10.96
C TYR A 95 10.34 5.31 9.74
N PHE A 96 9.69 4.16 9.66
CA PHE A 96 9.86 3.24 8.54
C PHE A 96 8.65 3.28 7.61
N ARG A 97 8.92 3.53 6.33
CA ARG A 97 7.90 3.52 5.28
C ARG A 97 7.91 2.21 4.48
N ASN A 98 8.27 1.11 5.12
CA ASN A 98 8.03 -0.27 4.68
C ASN A 98 6.70 -0.82 5.22
N THR A 99 5.75 0.08 5.47
CA THR A 99 4.52 -0.20 6.19
C THR A 99 3.28 -0.06 5.31
N GLY A 100 2.25 -0.83 5.63
CA GLY A 100 0.92 -0.72 5.04
C GLY A 100 -0.17 -1.06 6.06
N VAL A 101 -1.40 -0.63 5.76
CA VAL A 101 -2.57 -0.83 6.62
C VAL A 101 -3.73 -1.30 5.76
N VAL A 102 -4.43 -2.34 6.21
CA VAL A 102 -5.66 -2.83 5.57
C VAL A 102 -6.77 -2.86 6.61
N ASN A 103 -7.89 -2.21 6.28
CA ASN A 103 -9.09 -2.23 7.09
C ASN A 103 -10.03 -3.33 6.58
N PHE A 104 -10.67 -4.07 7.48
CA PHE A 104 -11.67 -5.09 7.15
C PHE A 104 -13.10 -4.66 7.48
N HIS A 105 -13.29 -3.41 7.94
CA HIS A 105 -14.61 -2.87 8.25
C HIS A 105 -15.07 -1.94 7.13
N ARG A 106 -16.29 -2.15 6.62
CA ARG A 106 -17.02 -1.24 5.73
C ARG A 106 -18.46 -1.16 6.22
N LEU A 107 -18.96 0.05 6.49
CA LEU A 107 -20.30 0.26 7.04
C LEU A 107 -21.36 -0.33 6.09
N GLY A 108 -22.23 -1.19 6.61
CA GLY A 108 -23.38 -1.72 5.86
C GLY A 108 -23.08 -2.90 4.92
N GLU A 109 -21.84 -3.40 4.87
CA GLU A 109 -21.46 -4.51 3.98
C GLU A 109 -20.82 -5.68 4.76
N ASN A 110 -21.15 -6.91 4.36
CA ASN A 110 -20.41 -8.10 4.81
C ASN A 110 -19.05 -8.13 4.11
N PHE A 111 -18.03 -7.61 4.77
CA PHE A 111 -16.68 -7.63 4.26
C PHE A 111 -16.12 -9.07 4.27
N SER A 112 -16.15 -9.73 3.12
CA SER A 112 -15.64 -11.10 2.99
C SER A 112 -14.12 -11.15 3.06
N THR A 113 -13.58 -12.29 3.52
CA THR A 113 -12.12 -12.55 3.53
C THR A 113 -11.49 -12.42 2.15
N SER A 114 -12.22 -12.75 1.07
CA SER A 114 -11.77 -12.58 -0.31
C SER A 114 -11.56 -11.11 -0.67
N ILE A 115 -12.49 -10.22 -0.30
CA ILE A 115 -12.35 -8.78 -0.56
C ILE A 115 -11.14 -8.23 0.21
N GLY A 116 -10.98 -8.62 1.48
CA GLY A 116 -9.83 -8.20 2.27
C GLY A 116 -8.48 -8.69 1.74
N ALA A 117 -8.42 -9.91 1.21
CA ALA A 117 -7.22 -10.42 0.54
C ALA A 117 -6.88 -9.57 -0.70
N ASN A 118 -7.88 -9.15 -1.47
CA ASN A 118 -7.64 -8.32 -2.66
C ASN A 118 -7.11 -6.93 -2.29
N VAL A 119 -7.69 -6.29 -1.28
CA VAL A 119 -7.18 -5.01 -0.75
C VAL A 119 -5.74 -5.19 -0.27
N PHE A 120 -5.46 -6.26 0.48
CA PHE A 120 -4.10 -6.51 0.96
C PHE A 120 -3.08 -6.72 -0.18
N ILE A 121 -3.44 -7.48 -1.21
CA ILE A 121 -2.54 -7.68 -2.35
C ILE A 121 -2.36 -6.37 -3.14
N HIS A 122 -3.41 -5.56 -3.29
CA HIS A 122 -3.32 -4.22 -3.87
C HIS A 122 -2.27 -3.37 -3.14
N GLU A 123 -2.35 -3.29 -1.81
CA GLU A 123 -1.39 -2.52 -1.02
C GLU A 123 0.05 -3.07 -1.11
N ILE A 124 0.21 -4.40 -1.21
CA ILE A 124 1.52 -5.00 -1.49
C ILE A 124 2.05 -4.53 -2.85
N GLY A 125 1.20 -4.45 -3.89
CA GLY A 125 1.58 -3.92 -5.20
C GLY A 125 2.18 -2.53 -5.10
N HIS A 126 1.54 -1.62 -4.34
CA HIS A 126 2.10 -0.31 -4.03
C HIS A 126 3.45 -0.39 -3.32
N SER A 127 3.56 -1.26 -2.31
CA SER A 127 4.81 -1.46 -1.57
C SER A 127 5.97 -1.96 -2.45
N LEU A 128 5.66 -2.62 -3.57
CA LEU A 128 6.63 -3.06 -4.57
C LEU A 128 6.90 -2.03 -5.67
N GLY A 129 6.10 -0.97 -5.75
CA GLY A 129 6.28 0.16 -6.66
C GLY A 129 5.26 0.24 -7.79
N SER A 130 4.22 -0.60 -7.79
CA SER A 130 3.11 -0.47 -8.74
C SER A 130 2.34 0.82 -8.49
N THR A 131 2.09 1.58 -9.55
CA THR A 131 1.09 2.66 -9.55
C THR A 131 -0.28 2.10 -9.89
N HIS A 132 -1.35 2.91 -9.76
CA HIS A 132 -2.65 2.46 -10.21
C HIS A 132 -2.71 2.24 -11.73
N ASP A 133 -3.43 1.20 -12.15
CA ASP A 133 -3.55 0.79 -13.56
C ASP A 133 -4.29 1.82 -14.41
N ASP A 134 -5.21 2.61 -13.84
CA ASP A 134 -5.91 3.70 -14.53
C ASP A 134 -4.99 4.86 -14.92
N LYS A 135 -3.78 4.92 -14.35
CA LYS A 135 -2.74 5.88 -14.74
C LYS A 135 -1.86 5.37 -15.89
N VAL A 136 -2.03 4.10 -16.29
CA VAL A 136 -1.20 3.44 -17.29
C VAL A 136 -2.10 2.91 -18.40
N SER A 137 -2.14 3.63 -19.53
CA SER A 137 -3.00 3.30 -20.67
C SER A 137 -2.77 1.89 -21.22
N GLU A 138 -1.56 1.36 -21.08
CA GLU A 138 -1.18 0.00 -21.47
C GLU A 138 -1.77 -1.07 -20.54
N CYS A 139 -1.94 -0.75 -19.25
CA CYS A 139 -2.48 -1.68 -18.27
C CYS A 139 -4.00 -1.74 -18.31
N ASN A 140 -4.68 -0.61 -18.53
CA ASN A 140 -6.14 -0.57 -18.59
C ASN A 140 -6.67 0.11 -19.87
N PRO A 141 -6.40 -0.47 -21.06
CA PRO A 141 -6.75 0.16 -22.34
C PRO A 141 -8.25 0.38 -22.52
N GLN A 142 -9.09 -0.41 -21.82
CA GLN A 142 -10.55 -0.34 -21.90
C GLN A 142 -11.20 0.30 -20.66
N GLY A 143 -10.42 0.76 -19.68
CA GLY A 143 -10.95 1.40 -18.46
C GLY A 143 -11.77 0.46 -17.57
N HIS A 144 -11.52 -0.84 -17.63
CA HIS A 144 -12.24 -1.86 -16.86
C HIS A 144 -11.78 -1.89 -15.40
N ASP A 145 -12.71 -2.14 -14.49
CA ASP A 145 -12.46 -2.25 -13.04
C ASP A 145 -11.99 -3.65 -12.61
N LEU A 146 -11.38 -4.41 -13.54
CA LEU A 146 -11.00 -5.81 -13.36
C LEU A 146 -9.57 -6.00 -12.83
N TYR A 147 -8.78 -4.93 -12.80
CA TYR A 147 -7.40 -4.98 -12.39
C TYR A 147 -7.26 -4.75 -10.89
N LEU A 148 -6.30 -5.45 -10.29
CA LEU A 148 -6.12 -5.41 -8.86
C LEU A 148 -5.57 -4.06 -8.40
N MET A 149 -4.78 -3.35 -9.22
CA MET A 149 -4.27 -2.01 -8.92
C MET A 149 -5.16 -0.88 -9.44
N THR A 150 -6.46 -1.10 -9.64
CA THR A 150 -7.38 0.01 -9.98
C THR A 150 -7.48 1.03 -8.84
N GLY A 151 -7.44 2.32 -9.15
CA GLY A 151 -7.58 3.39 -8.14
C GLY A 151 -9.01 3.61 -7.62
N LYS A 152 -10.01 2.87 -8.11
CA LYS A 152 -11.41 3.04 -7.68
C LYS A 152 -11.71 2.24 -6.41
N ALA A 153 -11.96 2.96 -5.32
CA ALA A 153 -12.29 2.39 -4.00
C ALA A 153 -13.67 1.71 -3.90
N GLU A 154 -14.57 1.92 -4.88
CA GLU A 154 -15.97 1.48 -4.77
C GLU A 154 -16.21 0.01 -5.12
N VAL A 155 -15.30 -0.60 -5.88
CA VAL A 155 -15.48 -1.99 -6.32
C VAL A 155 -14.79 -2.87 -5.29
N GLY A 156 -15.55 -3.31 -4.29
CA GLY A 156 -15.23 -4.53 -3.56
C GLY A 156 -15.22 -5.66 -4.58
N ILE A 157 -14.06 -5.91 -5.21
CA ILE A 157 -13.95 -6.90 -6.28
C ILE A 157 -14.18 -8.26 -5.63
N LEU A 158 -15.39 -8.78 -5.77
CA LEU A 158 -15.74 -10.15 -5.46
C LEU A 158 -14.97 -11.06 -6.43
N ILE A 159 -13.92 -11.69 -5.91
CA ILE A 159 -13.21 -12.76 -6.60
C ILE A 159 -13.61 -14.06 -5.92
N TYR A 160 -14.38 -14.89 -6.62
CA TYR A 160 -14.57 -16.29 -6.22
C TYR A 160 -13.20 -16.97 -6.30
N LEU A 161 -12.64 -17.29 -5.13
CA LEU A 161 -11.30 -17.83 -4.97
C LEU A 161 -11.20 -19.25 -5.51
N ASN A 162 -10.32 -19.46 -6.49
CA ASN A 162 -9.55 -20.69 -6.63
C ASN A 162 -8.17 -20.34 -7.19
N LEU A 163 -7.15 -20.42 -6.33
CA LEU A 163 -5.72 -20.25 -6.59
C LEU A 163 -5.24 -18.87 -7.09
N TYR A 164 -4.67 -18.06 -6.19
CA TYR A 164 -3.82 -16.94 -6.57
C TYR A 164 -2.52 -17.47 -7.22
N SER A 165 -2.33 -17.18 -8.50
CA SER A 165 -1.06 -17.37 -9.20
C SER A 165 -0.49 -15.99 -9.52
N PHE A 166 0.57 -15.60 -8.82
CA PHE A 166 1.30 -14.37 -9.08
C PHE A 166 2.25 -14.59 -10.26
N LEU A 167 1.85 -14.18 -11.46
CA LEU A 167 2.77 -14.10 -12.59
C LEU A 167 3.42 -12.72 -12.59
N PHE A 168 4.57 -12.62 -11.94
CA PHE A 168 5.52 -11.52 -12.10
C PHE A 168 6.14 -11.62 -13.51
N TYR A 169 5.39 -11.29 -14.56
CA TYR A 169 5.91 -11.37 -15.92
C TYR A 169 6.95 -10.25 -16.11
N LYS A 170 8.22 -10.65 -16.16
CA LYS A 170 9.47 -9.84 -16.13
C LYS A 170 9.87 -9.25 -14.77
N ILE A 171 10.42 -10.08 -13.89
CA ILE A 171 11.44 -9.60 -12.93
C ILE A 171 12.72 -10.42 -13.13
N PRO A 172 13.69 -9.95 -13.95
CA PRO A 172 15.06 -10.39 -13.78
C PRO A 172 15.59 -9.64 -12.55
N TYR A 173 15.53 -10.30 -11.39
CA TYR A 173 16.04 -9.81 -10.11
C TYR A 173 15.29 -8.61 -9.49
N ILE A 174 14.76 -8.81 -8.28
CA ILE A 174 14.18 -7.78 -7.39
C ILE A 174 15.19 -6.66 -7.07
N GLU A 175 16.47 -6.85 -7.38
CA GLU A 175 17.54 -5.84 -7.28
C GLU A 175 17.51 -4.77 -8.39
N HIS A 176 16.74 -4.98 -9.48
CA HIS A 176 16.75 -4.10 -10.66
C HIS A 176 15.47 -3.26 -10.87
N ILE A 177 14.63 -3.07 -9.86
CA ILE A 177 13.52 -2.10 -9.92
C ILE A 177 14.07 -0.66 -9.73
N THR A 178 15.08 -0.29 -10.51
CA THR A 178 15.73 1.04 -10.45
C THR A 178 15.28 1.94 -11.59
N SER A 179 14.74 1.40 -12.68
CA SER A 179 14.28 2.20 -13.83
C SER A 179 12.83 2.64 -13.70
N ALA A 180 12.52 3.90 -14.04
CA ALA A 180 11.15 4.44 -14.04
C ALA A 180 10.19 3.66 -14.97
N LYS A 181 10.73 3.05 -16.04
CA LYS A 181 9.98 2.30 -17.05
C LYS A 181 9.48 0.94 -16.56
N GLN A 182 10.14 0.31 -15.59
CA GLN A 182 9.67 -0.94 -14.98
C GLN A 182 8.64 -0.71 -13.87
N ARG A 183 8.65 0.47 -13.22
CA ARG A 183 7.73 0.85 -12.15
C ARG A 183 6.31 1.15 -12.65
N SER A 184 6.21 1.71 -13.86
CA SER A 184 4.94 2.02 -14.52
C SER A 184 4.28 0.84 -15.24
N ALA A 185 4.92 -0.34 -15.31
CA ALA A 185 4.50 -1.43 -16.19
C ALA A 185 4.06 -2.71 -15.44
N PHE A 186 3.74 -2.61 -14.15
CA PHE A 186 3.35 -3.77 -13.35
C PHE A 186 1.83 -3.92 -13.27
N CYS A 187 1.22 -4.35 -14.38
CA CYS A 187 -0.23 -4.57 -14.44
C CYS A 187 -0.60 -5.84 -13.65
N MET A 188 -1.34 -5.71 -12.55
CA MET A 188 -1.78 -6.88 -11.76
C MET A 188 -3.17 -7.36 -12.19
N LEU A 189 -3.20 -8.53 -12.82
CA LEU A 189 -4.44 -9.16 -13.29
C LEU A 189 -5.06 -10.08 -12.24
N LYS A 190 -6.40 -10.11 -12.19
CA LYS A 190 -7.17 -11.14 -11.49
C LYS A 190 -6.93 -12.51 -12.14
N SER A 191 -6.61 -13.53 -11.34
CA SER A 191 -6.46 -14.90 -11.85
C SER A 191 -7.82 -15.46 -12.26
N GLY A 192 -8.09 -15.47 -13.56
CA GLY A 192 -9.31 -16.06 -14.11
C GLY A 192 -9.71 -15.55 -15.49
N ASN A 193 -8.81 -15.65 -16.48
CA ASN A 193 -9.07 -15.85 -17.91
C ASN A 193 -7.81 -15.53 -18.72
N TRP A 194 -6.85 -16.46 -18.70
CA TRP A 194 -5.62 -16.38 -19.50
C TRP A 194 -5.86 -16.54 -21.02
N LYS A 195 -7.12 -16.65 -21.46
CA LYS A 195 -7.48 -16.95 -22.86
C LYS A 195 -7.78 -15.73 -23.73
N GLU A 196 -7.78 -14.51 -23.18
CA GLU A 196 -8.15 -13.31 -23.96
C GLU A 196 -7.04 -12.25 -24.10
N LEU A 197 -5.81 -12.56 -23.68
CA LEU A 197 -4.65 -11.72 -24.00
C LEU A 197 -3.93 -12.33 -25.22
N GLY A 198 -4.55 -12.11 -26.39
CA GLY A 198 -3.94 -12.29 -27.71
C GLY A 198 -3.36 -10.98 -28.22
#